data_AF-A0A2A2KV11-F1
#
_entry.id   AF-A0A2A2KV11-F1
#
_cell.length_a   1.000
_cell.length_b   1.000
_cell.length_c   1.000
_cell.angle_alpha   90.00
_cell.angle_beta   90.00
_cell.angle_gamma   90.00
#
_symmetry.space_group_name_H-M   'P 1'
#
loop_
_entity.id
_entity.type
_entity.pdbx_description
1 polymer ?
#
loop_
_entity_poly.entity_id
_entity_poly.type
_entity_poly.pdbx_seq_one_letter_code
_entity_poly.pdbx_strand_id
1 'polypeptide(L)'
;MDWEYSVVIDNGSGSCKAGLSSDEEPKVIIANASKKPISRGIIEDWDEMSIVWKEAYEKLGVQPEHQPVLLSEVPFNPVKDREKMIQIMFEEFNTPALYIANQARLALFASGRSTGIVIESGDGVTHIVPMQESSKIIMCSIQCLDLGGHDLTNYLKKLLSERGIPSIDDKIAEDIKEKLCYVSDNFEQEMIKEAASIEKAYEMKDGQAITIGNERFRCPEVLFKPSLIGMKFVGIHEMRCKYSQ
;
A
#
# COMPACT_ATOMS: atom_id res chain seq x y z
N MET A 1 -34.76 5.03 2.96
CA MET A 1 -33.60 5.41 3.79
C MET A 1 -32.84 6.41 2.96
N ASP A 2 -32.74 7.64 3.44
CA ASP A 2 -32.04 8.72 2.73
C ASP A 2 -30.71 8.93 3.46
N TRP A 3 -29.69 8.17 3.06
CA TRP A 3 -28.33 8.41 3.54
C TRP A 3 -27.73 9.56 2.76
N GLU A 4 -27.21 10.57 3.45
CA GLU A 4 -26.57 11.74 2.83
C GLU A 4 -25.17 11.39 2.30
N TYR A 5 -24.49 10.44 2.93
CA TYR A 5 -23.15 9.98 2.59
C TYR A 5 -22.96 8.51 3.01
N SER A 6 -21.86 7.90 2.57
CA SER A 6 -21.39 6.58 3.05
C SER A 6 -20.01 6.70 3.67
N VAL A 7 -19.68 5.80 4.59
CA VAL A 7 -18.31 5.64 5.08
C VAL A 7 -17.49 4.88 4.02
N VAL A 8 -16.28 5.35 3.73
CA VAL A 8 -15.34 4.69 2.81
C VAL A 8 -14.12 4.28 3.61
N ILE A 9 -13.78 3.00 3.60
CA ILE A 9 -12.64 2.42 4.31
C ILE A 9 -11.76 1.66 3.32
N ASP A 10 -10.54 2.14 3.14
CA ASP A 10 -9.49 1.51 2.35
C ASP A 10 -8.54 0.69 3.23
N ASN A 11 -8.58 -0.64 3.08
CA ASN A 11 -7.84 -1.61 3.87
C ASN A 11 -6.46 -1.89 3.23
N GLY A 12 -5.43 -1.15 3.63
CA GLY A 12 -4.04 -1.37 3.17
C GLY A 12 -3.19 -2.14 4.17
N SER A 13 -2.13 -2.82 3.71
CA SER A 13 -1.22 -3.58 4.59
C SER A 13 -0.45 -2.71 5.60
N GLY A 14 -0.04 -1.51 5.19
CA GLY A 14 0.67 -0.57 6.07
C GLY A 14 -0.25 0.37 6.84
N SER A 15 -1.42 0.68 6.27
CA SER A 15 -2.38 1.59 6.89
C SER A 15 -3.78 1.43 6.34
N CYS A 16 -4.76 1.59 7.24
CA CYS A 16 -6.16 1.77 6.95
C CYS A 16 -6.46 3.28 6.77
N LYS A 17 -7.19 3.63 5.70
CA LYS A 17 -7.62 5.02 5.45
C LYS A 17 -9.14 5.06 5.44
N ALA A 18 -9.72 6.04 6.11
CA ALA A 18 -11.16 6.18 6.20
C ALA A 18 -11.60 7.64 6.01
N GLY A 19 -12.79 7.80 5.42
CA GLY A 19 -13.41 9.10 5.15
C GLY A 19 -14.90 8.93 4.84
N LEU A 20 -15.58 10.05 4.60
CA LEU A 20 -16.95 10.05 4.08
C LEU A 20 -16.90 10.13 2.56
N SER A 21 -17.92 9.60 1.86
CA SER A 21 -17.99 9.63 0.40
C SER A 21 -18.07 11.03 -0.21
N SER A 22 -18.38 12.03 0.61
CA SER A 22 -18.39 13.45 0.26
C SER A 22 -17.03 14.14 0.45
N ASP A 23 -16.06 13.48 1.09
CA ASP A 23 -14.73 14.04 1.32
C ASP A 23 -13.84 13.89 0.07
N GLU A 24 -12.99 14.90 -0.17
CA GLU A 24 -11.96 14.86 -1.24
C GLU A 24 -10.76 13.97 -0.88
N GLU A 25 -10.52 13.74 0.41
CA GLU A 25 -9.37 12.99 0.94
C GLU A 25 -9.77 12.26 2.23
N PRO A 26 -9.08 11.15 2.59
CA PRO A 26 -9.37 10.44 3.83
C PRO A 26 -9.12 11.34 5.05
N LYS A 27 -10.10 11.41 5.95
CA LYS A 27 -10.00 12.18 7.22
C LYS A 27 -9.23 11.43 8.30
N VAL A 28 -9.17 10.11 8.20
CA VAL A 28 -8.56 9.24 9.19
C VAL A 28 -7.57 8.33 8.49
N ILE A 29 -6.33 8.31 9.00
CA ILE A 29 -5.31 7.34 8.61
C ILE A 29 -4.86 6.63 9.88
N ILE A 30 -5.09 5.32 9.94
CA ILE A 30 -4.67 4.45 11.04
C ILE A 30 -3.53 3.61 10.52
N ALA A 31 -2.32 3.88 11.00
CA ALA A 31 -1.18 3.02 10.72
C ALA A 31 -1.45 1.64 11.35
N ASN A 32 -1.27 0.59 10.57
CA ASN A 32 -1.34 -0.77 11.10
C ASN A 32 -0.12 -0.97 12.00
N ALA A 33 -0.29 -0.70 13.30
CA ALA A 33 0.76 -0.70 14.31
C ALA A 33 1.30 -2.13 14.56
N SER A 34 1.90 -2.37 15.73
CA SER A 34 2.70 -3.56 16.08
C SER A 34 2.11 -4.94 15.76
N LYS A 35 0.81 -5.06 15.46
CA LYS A 35 0.14 -6.33 15.14
C LYS A 35 -0.33 -6.50 13.69
N LYS A 36 -0.02 -5.56 12.77
CA LYS A 36 -0.30 -5.63 11.31
C LYS A 36 -1.36 -6.67 10.90
N PRO A 37 -2.67 -6.37 11.03
CA PRO A 37 -3.73 -7.35 10.77
C PRO A 37 -3.78 -7.84 9.32
N ILE A 38 -3.14 -7.09 8.41
CA ILE A 38 -3.09 -7.38 6.98
C ILE A 38 -1.64 -7.67 6.58
N SER A 39 -1.43 -8.86 6.02
CA SER A 39 -0.17 -9.30 5.44
C SER A 39 -0.33 -9.48 3.94
N ARG A 40 0.53 -8.83 3.14
CA ARG A 40 0.51 -8.90 1.66
C ARG A 40 -0.88 -8.68 1.04
N GLY A 41 -1.69 -7.81 1.66
CA GLY A 41 -3.05 -7.47 1.20
C GLY A 41 -4.17 -8.38 1.70
N ILE A 42 -3.85 -9.44 2.45
CA ILE A 42 -4.82 -10.39 3.02
C ILE A 42 -4.95 -10.15 4.53
N ILE A 43 -6.17 -10.16 5.05
CA ILE A 43 -6.43 -10.05 6.50
C ILE A 43 -6.08 -11.40 7.14
N GLU A 44 -5.11 -11.40 8.05
CA GLU A 44 -4.67 -12.58 8.81
C GLU A 44 -5.17 -12.57 10.26
N ASP A 45 -5.33 -11.38 10.85
CA ASP A 45 -5.85 -11.19 12.22
C ASP A 45 -7.16 -10.38 12.19
N TRP A 46 -8.28 -11.10 12.28
CA TRP A 46 -9.62 -10.52 12.24
C TRP A 46 -9.99 -9.75 13.51
N ASP A 47 -9.46 -10.16 14.67
CA ASP A 47 -9.74 -9.49 15.94
C ASP A 47 -9.10 -8.10 15.94
N GLU A 48 -7.84 -8.02 15.50
CA GLU A 48 -7.14 -6.75 15.33
C GLU A 48 -7.76 -5.90 14.21
N MET A 49 -8.23 -6.52 13.12
CA MET A 49 -8.92 -5.79 12.04
C MET A 49 -10.22 -5.13 12.53
N SER A 50 -11.01 -5.82 13.36
CA SER A 50 -12.21 -5.25 13.99
C SER A 50 -11.87 -4.06 14.89
N ILE A 51 -10.73 -4.08 15.60
CA ILE A 51 -10.26 -2.93 16.38
C ILE A 51 -9.94 -1.74 15.46
N VAL A 52 -9.25 -1.97 14.34
CA VAL A 52 -8.91 -0.92 13.36
C VAL A 52 -10.18 -0.28 12.77
N TRP A 53 -11.18 -1.08 12.39
CA TRP A 53 -12.45 -0.54 11.89
C TRP A 53 -13.20 0.25 12.95
N LYS A 54 -13.24 -0.24 14.19
CA LYS A 54 -13.86 0.49 15.31
C LYS A 54 -13.19 1.85 15.52
N GLU A 55 -11.85 1.89 15.54
CA GLU A 55 -11.10 3.15 15.65
C GLU A 55 -11.39 4.10 14.47
N ALA A 56 -11.57 3.57 13.26
CA ALA A 56 -11.94 4.38 12.09
C ALA A 56 -13.30 5.07 12.27
N TYR A 57 -14.33 4.33 12.68
CA TYR A 57 -15.66 4.88 12.97
C TYR A 57 -15.63 5.91 14.11
N GLU A 58 -14.91 5.61 15.20
CA GLU A 58 -14.76 6.51 16.35
C GLU A 58 -14.10 7.84 15.95
N LYS A 59 -13.01 7.79 15.18
CA LYS A 59 -12.30 8.99 14.71
C LYS A 59 -13.08 9.80 13.67
N LEU A 60 -13.92 9.14 12.86
CA LEU A 60 -14.85 9.82 11.97
C LEU A 60 -16.04 10.45 12.71
N GLY A 61 -16.27 10.06 13.98
CA GLY A 61 -17.40 10.55 14.76
C GLY A 61 -18.76 10.04 14.26
N VAL A 62 -18.78 8.89 13.57
CA VAL A 62 -19.98 8.31 12.97
C VAL A 62 -20.28 6.93 13.55
N GLN A 63 -21.56 6.62 13.74
CA GLN A 63 -21.99 5.31 14.22
C GLN A 63 -22.18 4.36 13.02
N PRO A 64 -21.59 3.15 13.06
CA PRO A 64 -21.66 2.20 11.94
C PRO A 64 -23.10 1.79 11.60
N GLU A 65 -23.96 1.66 12.62
CA GLU A 65 -25.39 1.32 12.51
C GLU A 65 -26.21 2.30 11.64
N HIS A 66 -25.75 3.54 11.50
CA HIS A 66 -26.48 4.59 10.80
C HIS A 66 -25.96 4.88 9.40
N GLN A 67 -24.83 4.29 9.00
CA GLN A 67 -24.13 4.69 7.78
C GLN A 67 -23.77 3.47 6.92
N PRO A 68 -24.09 3.47 5.62
CA PRO A 68 -23.61 2.45 4.71
C PRO A 68 -22.09 2.56 4.58
N VAL A 69 -21.42 1.43 4.32
CA VAL A 69 -19.97 1.36 4.21
C VAL A 69 -19.50 0.78 2.88
N LEU A 70 -18.48 1.40 2.30
CA LEU A 70 -17.69 0.85 1.22
C LEU A 70 -16.35 0.39 1.78
N LEU A 71 -16.04 -0.90 1.66
CA LEU A 71 -14.73 -1.45 1.96
C LEU A 71 -13.93 -1.69 0.68
N SER A 72 -12.62 -1.48 0.74
CA SER A 72 -11.71 -1.90 -0.32
C SER A 72 -11.12 -3.29 -0.06
N GLU A 73 -10.82 -4.02 -1.13
CA GLU A 73 -10.08 -5.28 -1.11
C GLU A 73 -9.10 -5.38 -2.29
N VAL A 74 -8.12 -6.27 -2.17
CA VAL A 74 -7.17 -6.61 -3.22
C VAL A 74 -7.79 -7.54 -4.29
N PRO A 75 -7.21 -7.63 -5.49
CA PRO A 75 -7.59 -8.67 -6.45
C PRO A 75 -7.42 -10.08 -5.86
N PHE A 76 -8.30 -11.01 -6.26
CA PHE A 76 -8.28 -12.41 -5.79
C PHE A 76 -8.39 -12.63 -4.28
N ASN A 77 -8.96 -11.66 -3.55
CA ASN A 77 -9.32 -11.86 -2.16
C ASN A 77 -10.16 -13.15 -2.00
N PRO A 78 -9.79 -14.10 -1.11
CA PRO A 78 -10.51 -15.34 -0.93
C PRO A 78 -11.99 -15.09 -0.63
N VAL A 79 -12.86 -15.93 -1.20
CA VAL A 79 -14.32 -15.81 -0.98
C VAL A 79 -14.66 -15.87 0.51
N LYS A 80 -13.96 -16.71 1.27
CA LYS A 80 -14.14 -16.84 2.73
C LYS A 80 -13.80 -15.55 3.47
N ASP A 81 -12.76 -14.84 3.04
CA ASP A 81 -12.35 -13.58 3.67
C ASP A 81 -13.36 -12.49 3.33
N ARG A 82 -13.88 -12.49 2.08
CA ARG A 82 -14.99 -11.63 1.70
C ARG A 82 -16.25 -11.89 2.54
N GLU A 83 -16.62 -13.15 2.71
CA GLU A 83 -17.74 -13.56 3.57
C GLU A 83 -17.54 -13.13 5.02
N LYS A 84 -16.32 -13.23 5.54
CA LYS A 84 -15.99 -12.81 6.90
C LYS A 84 -16.06 -11.30 7.08
N MET A 85 -15.60 -10.51 6.12
CA MET A 85 -15.80 -9.05 6.11
C MET A 85 -17.29 -8.70 6.15
N ILE A 86 -18.10 -9.38 5.32
CA ILE A 86 -19.56 -9.18 5.28
C ILE A 86 -20.17 -9.52 6.65
N GLN A 87 -19.80 -10.67 7.22
CA GLN A 87 -20.30 -11.12 8.52
C GLN A 87 -20.00 -10.07 9.61
N ILE A 88 -18.76 -9.62 9.74
CA ILE A 88 -18.38 -8.64 10.77
C ILE A 88 -19.15 -7.32 10.58
N MET A 89 -19.22 -6.81 9.35
CA MET A 89 -19.89 -5.53 9.08
C MET A 89 -21.40 -5.57 9.37
N PHE A 90 -22.08 -6.69 9.13
CA PHE A 90 -23.51 -6.81 9.41
C PHE A 90 -23.84 -7.30 10.83
N GLU A 91 -23.10 -8.27 11.36
CA GLU A 91 -23.43 -8.90 12.65
C GLU A 91 -22.80 -8.19 13.85
N GLU A 92 -21.60 -7.61 13.69
CA GLU A 92 -20.89 -6.93 14.79
C GLU A 92 -21.08 -5.41 14.70
N PHE A 93 -20.90 -4.82 13.52
CA PHE A 93 -21.03 -3.37 13.31
C PHE A 93 -22.46 -2.94 12.95
N ASN A 94 -23.37 -3.87 12.67
CA ASN A 94 -24.78 -3.60 12.33
C ASN A 94 -24.94 -2.58 11.19
N THR A 95 -23.99 -2.54 10.24
CA THR A 95 -24.04 -1.58 9.13
C THR A 95 -25.29 -1.82 8.27
N PRO A 96 -26.01 -0.75 7.86
CA PRO A 96 -27.28 -0.89 7.16
C PRO A 96 -27.11 -1.35 5.70
N ALA A 97 -25.94 -1.09 5.10
CA ALA A 97 -25.57 -1.61 3.79
C ALA A 97 -24.04 -1.64 3.63
N LEU A 98 -23.55 -2.56 2.79
CA LEU A 98 -22.13 -2.79 2.53
C LEU A 98 -21.88 -2.95 1.03
N TYR A 99 -20.81 -2.34 0.53
CA TYR A 99 -20.22 -2.65 -0.76
C TYR A 99 -18.72 -2.94 -0.61
N ILE A 100 -18.23 -4.00 -1.26
CA ILE A 100 -16.81 -4.35 -1.24
C ILE A 100 -16.24 -4.17 -2.64
N ALA A 101 -15.35 -3.20 -2.79
CA ALA A 101 -14.78 -2.77 -4.06
C ALA A 101 -13.32 -3.18 -4.21
N ASN A 102 -12.91 -3.51 -5.44
CA ASN A 102 -11.51 -3.76 -5.75
C ASN A 102 -10.71 -2.43 -5.76
N GLN A 103 -9.58 -2.39 -5.06
CA GLN A 103 -8.76 -1.18 -4.90
C GLN A 103 -8.29 -0.59 -6.24
N ALA A 104 -7.69 -1.40 -7.11
CA ALA A 104 -7.28 -0.97 -8.45
C ALA A 104 -8.44 -0.39 -9.27
N ARG A 105 -9.67 -0.89 -9.08
CA ARG A 105 -10.86 -0.37 -9.79
C ARG A 105 -11.22 1.02 -9.30
N LEU A 106 -11.17 1.24 -7.98
CA LEU A 106 -11.37 2.56 -7.38
C LEU A 106 -10.32 3.55 -7.89
N ALA A 107 -9.05 3.14 -7.95
CA ALA A 107 -7.95 3.97 -8.46
C ALA A 107 -8.14 4.35 -9.94
N LEU A 108 -8.59 3.40 -10.80
CA LEU A 108 -8.88 3.72 -12.20
C LEU A 108 -10.00 4.74 -12.33
N PHE A 109 -11.08 4.57 -11.56
CA PHE A 109 -12.21 5.50 -11.55
C PHE A 109 -11.82 6.89 -11.04
N ALA A 110 -11.02 6.98 -9.98
CA ALA A 110 -10.50 8.25 -9.49
C ALA A 110 -9.68 9.00 -10.55
N SER A 111 -9.04 8.29 -11.49
CA SER A 111 -8.33 8.89 -12.62
C SER A 111 -9.23 9.37 -13.78
N GLY A 112 -10.55 9.19 -13.68
CA GLY A 112 -11.51 9.54 -14.73
C GLY A 112 -11.47 8.60 -15.94
N ARG A 113 -10.95 7.37 -15.78
CA ARG A 113 -10.81 6.38 -16.86
C ARG A 113 -11.67 5.15 -16.60
N SER A 114 -12.04 4.48 -17.68
CA SER A 114 -12.84 3.24 -17.66
C SER A 114 -12.13 2.04 -18.32
N THR A 115 -10.95 2.28 -18.90
CA THR A 115 -10.07 1.30 -19.53
C THR A 115 -8.62 1.71 -19.23
N GLY A 116 -7.76 0.75 -18.91
CA GLY A 116 -6.36 1.03 -18.61
C GLY A 116 -5.68 -0.12 -17.89
N ILE A 117 -4.41 0.07 -17.52
CA ILE A 117 -3.67 -0.82 -16.63
C ILE A 117 -3.36 -0.02 -15.38
N VAL A 118 -3.77 -0.54 -14.22
CA VAL A 118 -3.44 0.06 -12.92
C VAL A 118 -2.26 -0.69 -12.35
N ILE A 119 -1.20 0.05 -12.00
CA ILE A 119 -0.10 -0.46 -11.19
C ILE A 119 -0.32 0.09 -9.79
N GLU A 120 -0.74 -0.77 -8.87
CA GLU A 120 -1.03 -0.44 -7.49
C GLU A 120 0.08 -1.01 -6.61
N SER A 121 0.93 -0.15 -6.06
CA SER A 121 2.04 -0.54 -5.19
C SER A 121 1.85 0.05 -3.80
N GLY A 122 1.61 -0.81 -2.82
CA GLY A 122 1.40 -0.44 -1.41
C GLY A 122 2.56 -0.89 -0.51
N ASP A 123 2.31 -0.94 0.80
CA ASP A 123 3.31 -1.39 1.78
C ASP A 123 3.65 -2.89 1.62
N GLY A 124 2.64 -3.73 1.44
CA GLY A 124 2.82 -5.18 1.40
C GLY A 124 2.88 -5.79 0.01
N VAL A 125 2.30 -5.17 -1.01
CA VAL A 125 2.05 -5.86 -2.29
C VAL A 125 2.03 -4.86 -3.44
N THR A 126 2.42 -5.33 -4.62
CA THR A 126 2.27 -4.62 -5.88
C THR A 126 1.41 -5.44 -6.84
N HIS A 127 0.30 -4.87 -7.29
CA HIS A 127 -0.59 -5.46 -8.28
C HIS A 127 -0.51 -4.72 -9.61
N ILE A 128 -0.55 -5.48 -10.70
CA ILE A 128 -0.80 -4.94 -12.04
C ILE A 128 -2.14 -5.47 -12.52
N VAL A 129 -3.11 -4.58 -12.63
CA VAL A 129 -4.51 -4.91 -12.89
C VAL A 129 -4.95 -4.28 -14.21
N PRO A 130 -4.96 -5.06 -15.31
CA PRO A 130 -5.51 -4.61 -16.58
C PRO A 130 -7.04 -4.60 -16.54
N MET A 131 -7.63 -3.53 -17.05
CA MET A 131 -9.07 -3.31 -17.13
C MET A 131 -9.48 -2.86 -18.53
N GLN A 132 -10.61 -3.40 -18.99
CA GLN A 132 -11.28 -3.02 -20.22
C GLN A 132 -12.63 -2.39 -19.94
N GLU A 133 -13.24 -1.86 -21.00
CA GLU A 133 -14.57 -1.25 -21.08
C GLU A 133 -15.45 -1.45 -19.83
N SER A 134 -15.92 -0.33 -19.25
CA SER A 134 -16.69 -0.32 -18.01
C SER A 134 -15.93 -0.84 -16.78
N SER A 135 -14.60 -0.76 -16.80
CA SER A 135 -13.69 -1.22 -15.74
C SER A 135 -13.83 -2.70 -15.40
N LYS A 136 -14.06 -3.52 -16.44
CA LYS A 136 -14.01 -4.97 -16.33
C LYS A 136 -12.56 -5.42 -16.13
N ILE A 137 -12.28 -6.00 -14.97
CA ILE A 137 -10.98 -6.56 -14.63
C ILE A 137 -10.73 -7.82 -15.48
N ILE A 138 -9.56 -7.89 -16.12
CA ILE A 138 -9.15 -9.05 -16.91
C ILE A 138 -8.38 -9.99 -15.99
N MET A 139 -9.12 -10.85 -15.30
CA MET A 139 -8.58 -11.66 -14.20
C MET A 139 -7.37 -12.51 -14.61
N CYS A 140 -7.37 -13.14 -15.78
CA CYS A 140 -6.26 -13.99 -16.24
C CYS A 140 -4.96 -13.23 -16.53
N SER A 141 -4.99 -11.90 -16.56
CA SER A 141 -3.84 -11.06 -16.87
C SER A 141 -3.30 -10.29 -15.67
N ILE A 142 -3.92 -10.42 -14.50
CA ILE A 142 -3.42 -9.78 -13.27
C ILE A 142 -2.06 -10.35 -12.91
N GLN A 143 -1.14 -9.48 -12.52
CA GLN A 143 0.12 -9.87 -11.88
C GLN A 143 0.09 -9.42 -10.42
N CYS A 144 0.52 -10.29 -9.52
CA CYS A 144 0.66 -10.00 -8.10
C CYS A 144 2.12 -10.24 -7.69
N LEU A 145 2.70 -9.27 -7.00
CA LEU A 145 4.02 -9.36 -6.43
C LEU A 145 3.93 -9.10 -4.95
N ASP A 146 4.46 -10.04 -4.18
CA ASP A 146 4.75 -9.87 -2.75
C ASP A 146 5.98 -8.97 -2.57
N LEU A 147 5.93 -7.79 -3.17
CA LEU A 147 6.92 -6.73 -3.15
C LEU A 147 6.20 -5.40 -2.91
N GLY A 148 6.57 -4.70 -1.85
CA GLY A 148 6.00 -3.39 -1.52
C GLY A 148 6.94 -2.54 -0.67
N GLY A 149 6.40 -1.43 -0.15
CA GLY A 149 7.11 -0.48 0.69
C GLY A 149 7.82 -1.10 1.90
N HIS A 150 7.29 -2.19 2.45
CA HIS A 150 7.90 -2.92 3.57
C HIS A 150 9.22 -3.57 3.17
N ASP A 151 9.28 -4.23 2.01
CA ASP A 151 10.51 -4.84 1.49
C ASP A 151 11.57 -3.79 1.16
N LEU A 152 11.15 -2.66 0.59
CA LEU A 152 12.03 -1.52 0.32
C LEU A 152 12.61 -0.96 1.62
N THR A 153 11.80 -0.85 2.67
CA THR A 153 12.24 -0.39 4.00
C THR A 153 13.25 -1.36 4.61
N ASN A 154 12.99 -2.67 4.55
CA ASN A 154 13.91 -3.70 5.01
C ASN A 154 15.22 -3.70 4.21
N TYR A 155 15.13 -3.51 2.90
CA TYR A 155 16.31 -3.42 2.04
C TYR A 155 17.13 -2.16 2.32
N LEU A 156 16.48 -1.02 2.57
CA LEU A 156 17.17 0.20 2.99
C LEU A 156 17.94 -0.03 4.29
N LYS A 157 17.33 -0.67 5.29
CA LYS A 157 18.03 -1.03 6.54
C LYS A 157 19.28 -1.88 6.28
N LYS A 158 19.18 -2.86 5.36
CA LYS A 158 20.33 -3.67 4.94
C LYS A 158 21.42 -2.80 4.31
N LEU A 159 21.08 -1.92 3.38
CA LEU A 159 22.03 -1.01 2.73
C LEU A 159 22.73 -0.08 3.73
N LEU A 160 21.99 0.48 4.69
CA LEU A 160 22.55 1.35 5.73
C LEU A 160 23.49 0.56 6.66
N SER A 161 23.13 -0.67 7.00
CA SER A 161 24.01 -1.55 7.78
C SER A 161 25.30 -1.90 7.04
N GLU A 162 25.27 -2.12 5.73
CA GLU A 162 26.46 -2.35 4.89
C GLU A 162 27.42 -1.16 4.90
N ARG A 163 26.90 0.06 5.10
CA ARG A 163 27.68 1.29 5.26
C ARG A 163 28.21 1.51 6.69
N GLY A 164 27.84 0.65 7.64
CA GLY A 164 28.24 0.77 9.04
C GLY A 164 27.36 1.72 9.86
N ILE A 165 26.19 2.11 9.35
CA ILE A 165 25.20 2.84 10.15
C ILE A 165 24.56 1.83 11.13
N PRO A 166 24.44 2.18 12.43
CA PRO A 166 23.81 1.30 13.41
C PRO A 166 22.38 0.89 13.03
N SER A 167 21.91 -0.21 13.58
CA SER A 167 20.53 -0.65 13.38
C SER A 167 19.55 0.45 13.76
N ILE A 168 18.70 0.83 12.81
CA ILE A 168 17.63 1.81 12.99
C ILE A 168 16.26 1.13 13.06
N ASP A 169 15.31 1.77 13.73
CA ASP A 169 13.93 1.32 13.80
C ASP A 169 13.23 1.40 12.44
N ASP A 170 12.22 0.56 12.22
CA ASP A 170 11.46 0.51 10.96
C ASP A 170 10.83 1.86 10.63
N LYS A 171 10.31 2.58 11.64
CA LYS A 171 9.72 3.92 11.46
C LYS A 171 10.73 4.95 10.97
N ILE A 172 11.99 4.84 11.42
CA ILE A 172 13.06 5.76 10.98
C ILE A 172 13.48 5.39 9.56
N ALA A 173 13.63 4.10 9.26
CA ALA A 173 13.94 3.64 7.92
C ALA A 173 12.85 4.02 6.90
N GLU A 174 11.58 3.91 7.30
CA GLU A 174 10.44 4.32 6.49
C GLU A 174 10.44 5.83 6.22
N ASP A 175 10.69 6.66 7.25
CA ASP A 175 10.78 8.12 7.09
C ASP A 175 11.96 8.53 6.19
N ILE A 176 13.11 7.87 6.32
CA ILE A 176 14.27 8.07 5.41
C ILE A 176 13.88 7.69 3.98
N LYS A 177 13.24 6.53 3.80
CA LYS A 177 12.79 6.05 2.49
C LYS A 177 11.84 7.07 1.85
N GLU A 178 10.85 7.56 2.57
CA GLU A 178 9.84 8.48 2.03
C GLU A 178 10.40 9.88 1.75
N LYS A 179 11.32 10.38 2.57
CA LYS A 179 11.87 11.74 2.42
C LYS A 179 13.05 11.82 1.47
N LEU A 180 13.92 10.81 1.44
CA LEU A 180 15.23 10.91 0.80
C LEU A 180 15.40 10.01 -0.41
N CYS A 181 14.68 8.89 -0.52
CA CYS A 181 14.83 8.01 -1.67
C CYS A 181 14.21 8.58 -2.94
N TYR A 182 14.72 8.16 -4.09
CA TYR A 182 14.22 8.54 -5.41
C TYR A 182 14.55 7.46 -6.44
N VAL A 183 13.74 7.32 -7.49
CA VAL A 183 14.04 6.44 -8.62
C VAL A 183 14.99 7.17 -9.56
N SER A 184 16.13 6.57 -9.88
CA SER A 184 17.05 7.08 -10.91
C SER A 184 16.55 6.74 -12.31
N ASP A 185 16.65 7.67 -13.25
CA ASP A 185 16.31 7.43 -14.66
C ASP A 185 17.27 6.42 -15.33
N ASN A 186 18.57 6.52 -15.01
CA ASN A 186 19.59 5.56 -15.42
C ASN A 186 20.43 5.17 -14.21
N PHE A 187 20.18 3.96 -13.69
CA PHE A 187 20.80 3.45 -12.48
C PHE A 187 22.33 3.39 -12.59
N GLU A 188 22.84 2.91 -13.72
CA GLU A 188 24.26 2.70 -13.97
C GLU A 188 25.03 4.02 -14.06
N GLN A 189 24.43 5.05 -14.66
CA GLN A 189 25.02 6.40 -14.67
C GLN A 189 24.95 7.06 -13.29
N GLU A 190 23.85 6.86 -12.55
CA GLU A 190 23.70 7.41 -11.19
C GLU A 190 24.77 6.84 -10.24
N MET A 191 25.12 5.56 -10.40
CA MET A 191 26.17 4.89 -9.61
C MET A 191 27.58 5.48 -9.77
N ILE A 192 27.86 6.18 -10.87
CA ILE A 192 29.20 6.74 -11.17
C ILE A 192 29.30 8.20 -10.72
N LYS A 193 28.19 8.86 -10.39
CA LYS A 193 28.19 10.24 -9.91
C LYS A 193 28.95 10.37 -8.59
N GLU A 194 29.54 11.56 -8.38
CA GLU A 194 30.28 11.86 -7.17
C GLU A 194 29.37 11.81 -5.93
N ALA A 195 29.85 11.17 -4.86
CA ALA A 195 29.09 10.97 -3.63
C ALA A 195 28.53 12.28 -3.06
N ALA A 196 29.32 13.37 -3.09
CA ALA A 196 28.91 14.69 -2.60
C ALA A 196 27.66 15.26 -3.31
N SER A 197 27.38 14.83 -4.54
CA SER A 197 26.18 15.25 -5.29
C SER A 197 24.91 14.49 -4.89
N ILE A 198 25.08 13.30 -4.31
CA ILE A 198 24.00 12.38 -3.93
C ILE A 198 23.73 12.44 -2.42
N GLU A 199 24.76 12.68 -1.61
CA GLU A 199 24.67 12.61 -0.16
C GLU A 199 23.70 13.66 0.41
N LYS A 200 22.84 13.20 1.33
CA LYS A 200 21.94 14.03 2.11
C LYS A 200 22.01 13.63 3.57
N ALA A 201 22.06 14.63 4.45
CA ALA A 201 21.94 14.42 5.88
C ALA A 201 20.47 14.19 6.25
N TYR A 202 20.24 13.26 7.16
CA TYR A 202 18.97 13.01 7.83
C TYR A 202 19.15 13.30 9.32
N GLU A 203 18.33 14.19 9.86
CA GLU A 203 18.34 14.52 11.29
C GLU A 203 17.43 13.57 12.06
N MET A 204 18.02 12.85 13.01
CA MET A 204 17.31 12.00 13.95
C MET A 204 16.67 12.86 15.05
N LYS A 205 15.68 12.28 15.76
CA LYS A 205 14.93 13.01 16.82
C LYS A 205 15.78 13.42 18.02
N ASP A 206 16.91 12.74 18.22
CA ASP A 206 17.91 13.04 19.25
C ASP A 206 18.92 14.13 18.81
N GLY A 207 18.79 14.65 17.59
CA GLY A 207 19.68 15.64 17.00
C GLY A 207 20.92 15.05 16.33
N GLN A 208 21.10 13.72 16.32
CA GLN A 208 22.17 13.08 15.56
C GLN A 208 21.86 13.14 14.06
N ALA A 209 22.85 13.48 13.24
CA ALA A 209 22.70 13.43 11.78
C ALA A 209 23.37 12.17 11.21
N ILE A 210 22.67 11.49 10.31
CA ILE A 210 23.22 10.40 9.50
C ILE A 210 23.25 10.81 8.03
N THR A 211 24.32 10.46 7.30
CA THR A 211 24.43 10.76 5.88
C THR A 211 23.96 9.58 5.05
N ILE A 212 22.96 9.81 4.20
CA ILE A 212 22.43 8.83 3.25
C ILE A 212 22.94 9.21 1.85
N GLY A 213 23.62 8.28 1.17
CA GLY A 213 24.22 8.48 -0.15
C GLY A 213 23.48 7.70 -1.23
N ASN A 214 24.17 6.78 -1.92
CA ASN A 214 23.59 6.05 -3.05
C ASN A 214 22.46 5.09 -2.67
N GLU A 215 22.28 4.80 -1.38
CA GLU A 215 21.15 4.03 -0.85
C GLU A 215 19.81 4.66 -1.25
N ARG A 216 19.80 5.99 -1.44
CA ARG A 216 18.63 6.78 -1.84
C ARG A 216 18.01 6.31 -3.16
N PHE A 217 18.82 5.89 -4.13
CA PHE A 217 18.31 5.37 -5.40
C PHE A 217 18.49 3.86 -5.56
N ARG A 218 19.42 3.24 -4.82
CA ARG A 218 19.54 1.78 -4.76
C ARG A 218 18.35 1.12 -4.09
N CYS A 219 17.77 1.74 -3.05
CA CYS A 219 16.61 1.19 -2.36
C CYS A 219 15.40 0.97 -3.30
N PRO A 220 14.89 1.98 -4.03
CA PRO A 220 13.74 1.79 -4.92
C PRO A 220 14.07 1.04 -6.22
N GLU A 221 15.35 0.86 -6.58
CA GLU A 221 15.76 0.04 -7.73
C GLU A 221 15.22 -1.41 -7.62
N VAL A 222 14.93 -1.90 -6.41
CA VAL A 222 14.31 -3.21 -6.18
C VAL A 222 12.99 -3.39 -6.95
N LEU A 223 12.23 -2.32 -7.18
CA LEU A 223 11.00 -2.37 -7.99
C LEU A 223 11.28 -2.77 -9.46
N PHE A 224 12.48 -2.45 -9.94
CA PHE A 224 12.92 -2.72 -11.31
C PHE A 224 13.83 -3.95 -11.38
N LYS A 225 14.58 -4.24 -10.30
CA LYS A 225 15.46 -5.41 -10.18
C LYS A 225 15.17 -6.16 -8.86
N PRO A 226 14.06 -6.91 -8.75
CA PRO A 226 13.72 -7.64 -7.52
C PRO A 226 14.79 -8.66 -7.06
N SER A 227 15.66 -9.09 -7.98
CA SER A 227 16.81 -9.96 -7.69
C SER A 227 17.78 -9.38 -6.66
N LEU A 228 17.81 -8.06 -6.47
CA LEU A 228 18.63 -7.37 -5.45
C LEU A 228 18.29 -7.82 -4.02
N ILE A 229 17.05 -8.28 -3.78
CA ILE A 229 16.60 -8.86 -2.52
C ILE A 229 16.34 -10.37 -2.62
N GLY A 230 16.86 -11.02 -3.66
CA GLY A 230 16.74 -12.46 -3.87
C GLY A 230 15.40 -12.93 -4.44
N MET A 231 14.52 -12.02 -4.86
CA MET A 231 13.27 -12.37 -5.53
C MET A 231 13.51 -12.78 -6.98
N LYS A 232 12.72 -13.75 -7.46
CA LYS A 232 12.81 -14.27 -8.84
C LYS A 232 11.83 -13.60 -9.81
N PHE A 233 11.08 -12.61 -9.35
CA PHE A 233 10.17 -11.83 -10.20
C PHE A 233 10.95 -10.89 -11.11
N VAL A 234 10.36 -10.58 -12.26
CA VAL A 234 10.82 -9.48 -13.12
C VAL A 234 10.42 -8.13 -12.51
N GLY A 235 11.09 -7.05 -12.89
CA GLY A 235 10.72 -5.70 -12.45
C GLY A 235 9.35 -5.26 -12.98
N ILE A 236 8.74 -4.28 -12.31
CA ILE A 236 7.39 -3.77 -12.64
C ILE A 236 7.27 -3.29 -14.10
N HIS A 237 8.36 -2.82 -14.69
CA HIS A 237 8.45 -2.33 -16.06
C HIS A 237 8.47 -3.44 -17.12
N GLU A 238 8.87 -4.66 -16.76
CA GLU A 238 8.95 -5.81 -17.68
C GLU A 238 7.69 -6.67 -17.66
N MET A 239 6.78 -6.40 -16.73
CA MET A 239 5.58 -7.21 -16.57
C MET A 239 4.66 -7.08 -17.77
N ARG A 240 4.21 -8.23 -18.26
CA ARG A 240 3.35 -8.32 -19.44
C ARG A 240 1.99 -8.83 -19.01
N CYS A 241 0.95 -8.05 -19.29
CA CYS A 241 -0.41 -8.54 -19.26
C CYS A 241 -0.58 -9.52 -20.43
N LYS A 242 -0.54 -10.83 -20.17
CA LYS A 242 -0.82 -11.83 -21.20
C LYS A 242 -2.32 -11.92 -21.42
N TYR A 243 -2.77 -11.53 -22.61
CA TYR A 243 -4.10 -11.88 -23.09
C TYR A 243 -4.05 -13.31 -23.62
N SER A 244 -4.75 -14.25 -22.98
CA SER A 244 -5.12 -15.49 -23.66
C SER A 244 -6.26 -15.14 -24.62
N GLN A 245 -6.00 -15.27 -25.92
CA GLN A 245 -7.06 -15.30 -26.93
C GLN A 245 -7.93 -16.54 -26.75
#